data_AF-A0A6S7J327-F1
#
_entry.id   AF-A0A6S7J327-F1
#
_cell.length_a   1.000
_cell.length_b   1.000
_cell.length_c   1.000
_cell.angle_alpha   90.00
_cell.angle_beta   90.00
_cell.angle_gamma   90.00
#
_symmetry.space_group_name_H-M   'P 1'
#
loop_
_entity.id
_entity.type
_entity.pdbx_description
1 polymer ?
#
loop_
_entity_poly.entity_id
_entity_poly.type
_entity_poly.pdbx_seq_one_letter_code
_entity_poly.pdbx_strand_id
1 'polypeptide(L)'
;MSKTRTVKCGIPQGPNLGPLLFLLYINDLPNCLTSSSASMFADDTNVSTNGKTNDELQERIDVDLENIHQWLLANKLTLNKDKTEYMIIGSRQRISNL
;
A
#
# COMPACT_ATOMS: atom_id res chain seq x y z
N MET A 1 -40.24 5.83 -8.07
CA MET A 1 -39.54 5.26 -9.23
C MET A 1 -38.07 5.68 -9.14
N SER A 2 -37.16 4.75 -8.85
CA SER A 2 -35.72 5.04 -8.75
C SER A 2 -35.14 5.33 -10.15
N LYS A 3 -34.28 6.35 -10.28
CA LYS A 3 -33.59 6.69 -11.54
C LYS A 3 -32.28 5.91 -11.64
N THR A 4 -32.06 5.26 -12.78
CA THR A 4 -30.79 4.62 -13.12
C THR A 4 -29.72 5.66 -13.40
N ARG A 5 -28.50 5.44 -12.89
CA ARG A 5 -27.34 6.34 -13.08
C ARG A 5 -26.20 5.54 -13.69
N THR A 6 -25.64 6.03 -14.79
CA THR A 6 -24.52 5.40 -15.48
C THR A 6 -23.26 5.53 -14.61
N VAL A 7 -22.73 4.40 -14.15
CA VAL A 7 -21.48 4.33 -13.39
C VAL A 7 -20.32 4.46 -14.37
N LYS A 8 -19.53 5.53 -14.25
CA LYS A 8 -18.36 5.79 -15.12
C LYS A 8 -17.12 5.00 -14.69
N CYS A 9 -16.98 4.72 -13.39
CA CYS A 9 -15.97 3.86 -12.78
C CYS A 9 -16.57 3.21 -11.53
N GLY A 10 -16.25 1.92 -11.30
CA GLY A 10 -16.79 1.12 -10.21
C GLY A 10 -17.35 -0.21 -10.70
N ILE A 11 -17.30 -1.23 -9.85
CA ILE A 11 -17.78 -2.57 -10.17
C ILE A 11 -19.31 -2.62 -9.91
N PRO A 12 -20.13 -3.15 -10.85
CA PRO A 12 -21.55 -3.39 -10.60
C PRO A 12 -21.72 -4.23 -9.33
N GLN A 13 -22.54 -3.78 -8.38
CA GLN A 13 -22.80 -4.55 -7.15
C GLN A 13 -23.64 -5.79 -7.49
N GLY A 14 -22.93 -6.89 -7.78
CA GLY A 14 -23.40 -8.25 -8.05
C GLY A 14 -22.38 -9.27 -7.49
N PRO A 15 -22.73 -10.57 -7.47
CA PRO A 15 -22.37 -11.54 -6.43
C PRO A 15 -20.86 -11.65 -6.18
N ASN A 16 -20.37 -11.23 -5.00
CA ASN A 16 -19.02 -11.40 -4.42
C ASN A 16 -17.78 -11.18 -5.31
N LEU A 17 -17.95 -10.78 -6.57
CA LEU A 17 -16.88 -10.74 -7.56
C LEU A 17 -16.08 -9.45 -7.44
N GLY A 18 -16.69 -8.36 -6.96
CA GLY A 18 -16.00 -7.09 -6.75
C GLY A 18 -14.78 -7.20 -5.85
N PRO A 19 -14.91 -7.73 -4.62
CA PRO A 19 -13.77 -7.98 -3.75
C PRO A 19 -12.73 -8.91 -4.37
N LEU A 20 -13.15 -10.00 -5.04
CA LEU A 20 -12.24 -10.92 -5.70
C LEU A 20 -11.43 -10.26 -6.83
N LEU A 21 -12.09 -9.47 -7.68
CA LEU A 21 -11.45 -8.74 -8.76
C LEU A 21 -10.49 -7.68 -8.21
N PHE A 22 -10.86 -7.01 -7.12
CA PHE A 22 -9.96 -6.08 -6.45
C PHE A 22 -8.73 -6.79 -5.86
N LEU A 23 -8.91 -7.95 -5.22
CA LEU A 23 -7.80 -8.75 -4.72
C LEU A 23 -6.86 -9.19 -5.85
N LEU A 24 -7.39 -9.69 -6.97
CA LEU A 24 -6.58 -10.03 -8.15
C LEU A 24 -5.84 -8.82 -8.70
N TYR A 25 -6.45 -7.64 -8.61
CA TYR A 25 -5.91 -6.39 -9.13
C TYR A 25 -4.75 -5.82 -8.31
N ILE A 26 -4.79 -5.94 -6.98
CA ILE A 26 -3.74 -5.44 -6.08
C ILE A 26 -2.62 -6.46 -5.83
N ASN A 27 -2.84 -7.73 -6.19
CA ASN A 27 -1.99 -8.85 -5.74
C ASN A 27 -0.52 -8.76 -6.18
N ASP A 28 -0.20 -8.01 -7.23
CA ASP A 28 1.16 -7.83 -7.74
C ASP A 28 1.88 -6.59 -7.16
N LEU A 29 1.23 -5.77 -6.33
CA LEU A 29 1.86 -4.64 -5.63
C LEU A 29 3.18 -5.03 -4.94
N PRO A 30 3.29 -6.17 -4.22
CA PRO A 30 4.55 -6.53 -3.54
C PRO A 30 5.75 -6.68 -4.49
N ASN A 31 5.50 -6.93 -5.79
CA ASN A 31 6.56 -7.11 -6.78
C ASN A 31 7.28 -5.80 -7.14
N CYS A 32 6.72 -4.63 -6.79
CA CYS A 32 7.41 -3.35 -6.96
C CYS A 32 8.39 -3.03 -5.82
N LEU A 33 8.36 -3.78 -4.72
CA LEU A 33 9.23 -3.57 -3.57
C LEU A 33 10.61 -4.21 -3.78
N THR A 34 11.65 -3.53 -3.33
CA THR A 34 13.04 -3.94 -3.46
C THR A 34 13.64 -4.41 -2.14
N SER A 35 13.31 -3.72 -1.05
CA SER A 35 13.95 -3.90 0.26
C SER A 35 12.94 -4.19 1.37
N SER A 36 11.65 -3.99 1.09
CA SER A 36 10.55 -4.11 2.04
C SER A 36 9.64 -5.30 1.74
N SER A 37 8.82 -5.66 2.72
CA SER A 37 7.76 -6.66 2.59
C SER A 37 6.39 -6.01 2.78
N ALA A 38 5.45 -6.32 1.88
CA ALA A 38 4.06 -5.91 1.98
C ALA A 38 3.21 -6.99 2.69
N SER A 39 2.39 -6.57 3.63
CA SER A 39 1.28 -7.35 4.19
C SER A 39 -0.02 -6.67 3.80
N MET A 40 -0.86 -7.35 3.03
CA MET A 40 -2.06 -6.78 2.41
C MET A 40 -3.31 -7.47 2.91
N PHE A 41 -4.36 -6.69 3.18
CA PHE A 41 -5.70 -7.17 3.48
C PHE A 41 -6.74 -6.27 2.81
N ALA A 42 -7.37 -6.77 1.74
CA ALA A 42 -8.21 -5.93 0.88
C ALA A 42 -7.45 -4.65 0.47
N ASP A 43 -8.00 -3.46 0.76
CA ASP A 43 -7.38 -2.17 0.45
C ASP A 43 -6.35 -1.69 1.47
N ASP A 44 -6.30 -2.30 2.65
CA ASP A 44 -5.31 -1.98 3.68
C ASP A 44 -3.97 -2.67 3.37
N THR A 45 -2.90 -1.88 3.23
CA THR A 45 -1.55 -2.37 2.94
C THR A 45 -0.56 -1.82 3.95
N ASN A 46 0.19 -2.72 4.59
CA ASN A 46 1.31 -2.39 5.47
C ASN A 46 2.62 -2.76 4.79
N VAL A 47 3.54 -1.80 4.69
CA VAL A 47 4.89 -2.02 4.17
C VAL A 47 5.87 -1.97 5.33
N SER A 48 6.68 -3.01 5.46
CA SER A 48 7.65 -3.15 6.54
C SER A 48 9.04 -3.36 5.99
N THR A 49 10.00 -2.65 6.55
CA THR A 49 11.43 -2.77 6.22
C THR A 49 12.24 -2.98 7.49
N ASN A 50 13.44 -3.53 7.34
CA ASN A 50 14.39 -3.70 8.43
C ASN A 50 15.71 -3.00 8.08
N GLY A 51 16.51 -2.68 9.09
CA GLY A 51 17.75 -1.92 8.93
C GLY A 51 18.41 -1.71 10.28
N LYS A 52 19.73 -1.52 10.31
CA LYS A 52 20.56 -1.34 11.51
C LYS A 52 20.60 0.11 11.98
N THR A 53 20.57 1.05 11.04
CA THR A 53 20.62 2.49 11.29
C THR A 53 19.34 3.17 10.77
N ASN A 54 19.10 4.40 11.23
CA ASN A 54 17.98 5.21 10.73
C ASN A 54 18.16 5.53 9.25
N ASP A 55 19.37 5.92 8.84
CA ASP A 55 19.70 6.21 7.45
C ASP A 55 19.41 5.04 6.50
N GLU A 56 19.75 3.81 6.92
CA GLU A 56 19.47 2.60 6.13
C GLU A 56 17.97 2.33 6.02
N LEU A 57 17.21 2.55 7.11
CA LEU A 57 15.75 2.40 7.10
C LEU A 57 15.09 3.44 6.19
N GLN A 58 15.55 4.70 6.28
CA GLN A 58 15.05 5.80 5.49
C GLN A 58 15.34 5.60 4.00
N GLU A 59 16.58 5.29 3.63
CA GLU A 59 16.94 5.04 2.23
C GLU A 59 16.09 3.93 1.61
N ARG A 60 15.91 2.81 2.34
CA ARG A 60 15.09 1.68 1.87
C ARG A 60 13.63 2.04 1.70
N ILE A 61 13.05 2.74 2.69
CA ILE A 61 11.62 3.09 2.63
C ILE A 61 11.36 4.15 1.57
N ASP A 62 12.26 5.11 1.38
CA ASP A 62 12.12 6.16 0.37
C ASP A 62 12.12 5.58 -1.05
N VAL A 63 13.04 4.64 -1.34
CA VAL A 63 13.08 3.93 -2.62
C VAL A 63 11.79 3.13 -2.85
N ASP A 64 11.33 2.37 -1.85
CA ASP A 64 10.14 1.54 -2.00
C ASP A 64 8.84 2.38 -2.06
N LEU A 65 8.78 3.52 -1.36
CA LEU A 65 7.65 4.46 -1.47
C LEU A 65 7.54 5.08 -2.86
N GLU A 66 8.67 5.40 -3.50
CA GLU A 66 8.67 5.87 -4.88
C GLU A 66 8.20 4.76 -5.84
N ASN A 67 8.65 3.52 -5.66
CA ASN A 67 8.18 2.39 -6.46
C ASN A 67 6.68 2.15 -6.30
N ILE A 68 6.16 2.20 -5.07
CA ILE A 68 4.72 2.11 -4.79
C ILE A 68 3.99 3.27 -5.47
N HIS A 69 4.53 4.49 -5.40
CA HIS A 69 3.91 5.65 -6.03
C HIS A 69 3.76 5.45 -7.55
N GLN A 70 4.83 5.02 -8.22
CA GLN A 70 4.80 4.72 -9.65
C GLN A 70 3.83 3.58 -9.99
N TRP A 71 3.82 2.52 -9.18
CA TRP A 71 2.89 1.40 -9.36
C TRP A 71 1.43 1.84 -9.21
N LEU A 72 1.11 2.66 -8.20
CA LEU A 72 -0.23 3.22 -7.99
C LEU A 72 -0.66 4.11 -9.17
N LEU A 73 0.24 4.95 -9.69
CA LEU A 73 -0.04 5.79 -10.86
C LEU A 73 -0.32 4.96 -12.11
N ALA A 74 0.49 3.94 -12.39
CA ALA A 74 0.29 3.01 -13.51
C ALA A 74 -1.07 2.27 -13.40
N ASN A 75 -1.46 1.97 -12.17
CA ASN A 75 -2.73 1.34 -11.82
C ASN A 75 -3.88 2.34 -11.56
N LYS A 76 -3.70 3.64 -11.80
CA LYS A 76 -4.78 4.64 -11.58
C LYS A 76 -5.40 4.57 -10.16
N LEU A 77 -4.62 4.14 -9.18
CA LEU A 77 -4.96 4.12 -7.77
C LEU A 77 -4.41 5.39 -7.11
N THR A 78 -5.04 5.81 -6.01
CA THR A 78 -4.61 6.99 -5.25
C THR A 78 -4.33 6.58 -3.81
N LEU A 79 -3.14 6.91 -3.33
CA LEU A 79 -2.78 6.72 -1.93
C LEU A 79 -3.58 7.69 -1.05
N ASN A 80 -4.17 7.18 0.02
CA ASN A 80 -4.77 8.02 1.04
C ASN A 80 -3.68 8.55 1.99
N LYS A 81 -3.11 9.70 1.62
CA LYS A 81 -2.02 10.34 2.37
C LYS A 81 -2.42 10.69 3.81
N ASP A 82 -3.67 11.09 4.02
CA ASP A 82 -4.18 11.48 5.35
C ASP A 82 -4.30 10.30 6.32
N LYS A 83 -4.30 9.07 5.80
CA LYS A 83 -4.36 7.84 6.60
C LYS A 83 -3.05 7.05 6.60
N THR A 84 -2.07 7.47 5.81
CA THR A 84 -0.79 6.76 5.71
C THR A 84 0.12 7.22 6.84
N GLU A 85 0.41 6.32 7.76
CA GLU A 85 1.24 6.57 8.93
C GLU A 85 2.59 5.86 8.82
N TYR A 86 3.61 6.47 9.39
CA TYR A 86 4.95 5.88 9.52
C TYR A 86 5.27 5.59 10.99
N MET A 87 5.82 4.41 11.26
CA MET A 87 6.17 4.00 12.62
C MET A 87 7.47 3.20 12.63
N ILE A 88 8.40 3.57 13.53
CA ILE A 88 9.60 2.80 13.82
C ILE A 88 9.32 1.84 14.97
N ILE A 89 9.58 0.55 14.75
CA ILE A 89 9.44 -0.50 15.76
C ILE A 89 10.83 -1.02 16.15
N GLY A 90 11.12 -1.02 17.45
CA GLY A 90 12.39 -1.49 18.00
C GLY A 90 12.40 -1.55 19.53
N SER A 91 13.47 -2.08 20.10
CA SER A 91 13.65 -2.02 21.56
C SER A 91 13.83 -0.57 22.01
N ARG A 92 13.47 -0.26 23.26
CA ARG A 92 13.63 1.09 23.83
C ARG A 92 15.06 1.62 23.67
N GLN A 93 16.05 0.75 23.88
CA GLN A 93 17.48 1.08 23.74
C GLN A 93 17.87 1.41 22.29
N ARG A 94 17.24 0.73 21.32
CA ARG A 94 17.50 0.97 19.90
C ARG A 94 16.85 2.27 19.44
N ILE A 95 15.60 2.50 19.82
CA ILE A 95 14.87 3.74 19.50
C ILE A 95 15.51 4.96 20.15
N SER A 96 16.07 4.84 21.36
CA SER A 96 16.78 5.96 21.99
C SER A 96 18.10 6.34 21.30
N ASN A 97 18.65 5.43 20.50
CA ASN A 97 19.94 5.61 19.80
C ASN A 97 19.74 5.79 18.28
N LEU A 98 18.48 5.90 17.83
CA LEU A 98 18.09 6.13 16.44
C LEU A 98 18.03 7.62 16.10
#